data_AF-A0A3D1JUW5-F1
#
_entry.id   AF-A0A3D1JUW5-F1
#
_cell.length_a   1.000
_cell.length_b   1.000
_cell.length_c   1.000
_cell.angle_alpha   90.00
_cell.angle_beta   90.00
_cell.angle_gamma   90.00
#
_symmetry.space_group_name_H-M   'P 1'
#
loop_
_entity.id
_entity.type
_entity.pdbx_description
1 polymer ?
#
loop_
_entity_poly.entity_id
_entity_poly.type
_entity_poly.pdbx_seq_one_letter_code
_entity_poly.pdbx_strand_id
1 'polypeptide(L)'
;MFARLRSDIQCILDRDPAARSTWEVITCYPGLHAIWLHRPAHWCWTHGFKWLGRFISHCARWLTGIEIHPGAKVGERVFFDHAMGVVVGETAEIGDG
;
A
#
# COMPACT_ATOMS: atom_id res chain seq x y z
N MET A 1 1.96 -14.96 -1.34
CA MET A 1 2.13 -13.87 -0.34
C MET A 1 3.59 -13.43 -0.23
N PHE A 2 4.54 -14.28 0.16
CA PHE A 2 5.96 -13.90 0.30
C PHE A 2 6.64 -13.43 -0.99
N ALA A 3 6.34 -14.06 -2.14
CA ALA A 3 6.86 -13.63 -3.44
C ALA A 3 6.44 -12.18 -3.79
N ARG A 4 5.22 -11.79 -3.39
CA ARG A 4 4.64 -10.47 -3.62
C ARG A 4 5.33 -9.39 -2.79
N LEU A 5 5.53 -9.66 -1.49
CA LEU A 5 6.28 -8.75 -0.61
C LEU A 5 7.69 -8.51 -1.14
N ARG A 6 8.36 -9.57 -1.61
CA ARG A 6 9.69 -9.46 -2.21
C ARG A 6 9.68 -8.65 -3.50
N SER A 7 8.68 -8.81 -4.37
CA SER A 7 8.58 -8.02 -5.60
C SER A 7 8.28 -6.54 -5.33
N ASP A 8 7.47 -6.23 -4.33
CA ASP A 8 7.16 -4.83 -3.96
C ASP A 8 8.42 -4.14 -3.41
N ILE A 9 9.19 -4.82 -2.56
CA ILE A 9 10.47 -4.30 -2.03
C ILE A 9 11.46 -4.10 -3.18
N GLN A 10 11.60 -5.09 -4.07
CA GLN A 10 12.54 -5.00 -5.19
C GLN A 10 12.15 -3.85 -6.14
N CYS A 11 10.85 -3.66 -6.39
CA CYS A 11 10.36 -2.54 -7.20
C CYS A 11 10.85 -1.18 -6.65
N ILE A 12 10.83 -1.00 -5.33
CA ILE A 12 11.31 0.22 -4.69
C ILE A 12 12.83 0.36 -4.84
N LEU A 13 13.59 -0.69 -4.54
CA LEU A 13 15.05 -0.68 -4.67
C LEU A 13 15.52 -0.41 -6.11
N ASP A 14 14.76 -0.87 -7.11
CA ASP A 14 15.09 -0.67 -8.51
C ASP A 14 14.71 0.72 -9.03
N ARG A 15 13.72 1.39 -8.42
CA ARG A 15 13.14 2.65 -8.92
C ARG A 15 13.53 3.88 -8.14
N ASP A 16 13.85 3.74 -6.86
CA ASP A 16 14.24 4.85 -6.00
C ASP A 16 15.75 4.81 -5.70
N PRO A 17 16.55 5.72 -6.29
CA PRO A 17 17.98 5.82 -6.00
C PRO A 17 18.30 6.11 -4.53
N ALA A 18 17.34 6.62 -3.73
CA ALA A 18 17.51 6.88 -2.31
C ALA A 18 17.37 5.60 -1.45
N ALA A 19 16.79 4.52 -2.00
CA ALA A 19 16.61 3.27 -1.30
C ALA A 19 17.93 2.48 -1.24
N ARG A 20 18.57 2.44 -0.07
CA ARG A 20 19.92 1.84 0.05
C ARG A 20 19.91 0.37 0.47
N SER A 21 18.83 -0.09 1.09
CA SER A 21 18.74 -1.48 1.57
C SER A 21 17.30 -1.95 1.71
N THR A 22 17.09 -3.27 1.64
CA THR A 22 15.80 -3.89 1.95
C THR A 22 15.30 -3.53 3.35
N TRP A 23 16.19 -3.41 4.33
CA TRP A 23 15.80 -3.03 5.69
C TRP A 23 15.21 -1.63 5.74
N GLU A 24 15.89 -0.65 5.13
CA GLU A 24 15.41 0.73 5.02
C GLU A 24 14.05 0.78 4.31
N VAL A 25 13.88 0.03 3.22
CA VAL A 25 12.61 -0.07 2.50
C VAL A 25 11.50 -0.63 3.40
N ILE A 26 11.76 -1.71 4.13
CA ILE A 26 10.76 -2.33 5.00
C ILE A 26 10.41 -1.44 6.20
N THR A 27 11.36 -0.68 6.75
CA THR A 27 11.10 0.09 7.99
C THR A 27 10.70 1.53 7.74
N CYS A 28 11.06 2.13 6.61
CA CYS A 28 10.99 3.58 6.41
C CYS A 28 10.22 4.04 5.17
N TYR A 29 9.65 3.14 4.36
CA TYR A 29 8.89 3.55 3.17
C TYR A 29 7.38 3.53 3.43
N PRO A 30 6.75 4.70 3.68
CA PRO A 30 5.32 4.78 4.01
C PRO A 30 4.44 4.32 2.83
N GLY A 31 4.89 4.54 1.59
CA GLY A 31 4.19 4.04 0.39
C GLY A 31 4.05 2.53 0.35
N LEU A 32 5.11 1.80 0.74
CA LEU A 32 5.07 0.35 0.87
C LEU A 32 4.10 -0.08 1.98
N HIS A 33 4.20 0.56 3.14
CA HIS A 33 3.33 0.27 4.29
C HIS A 33 1.84 0.49 3.96
N ALA A 34 1.52 1.55 3.22
CA ALA A 34 0.15 1.84 2.82
C ALA A 34 -0.41 0.74 1.91
N ILE A 35 0.37 0.25 0.93
CA ILE A 35 -0.03 -0.88 0.09
C ILE A 35 -0.22 -2.14 0.94
N TRP A 36 0.73 -2.44 1.82
CA TRP A 36 0.68 -3.64 2.67
C TRP A 36 -0.52 -3.65 3.62
N LEU A 37 -0.88 -2.50 4.18
CA LEU A 37 -2.06 -2.35 5.03
C LEU A 37 -3.37 -2.29 4.23
N HIS A 38 -3.32 -1.80 2.98
CA HIS A 38 -4.46 -1.84 2.08
C HIS A 38 -4.86 -3.27 1.73
N ARG A 39 -3.93 -4.23 1.55
CA ARG A 39 -4.27 -5.62 1.20
C ARG A 39 -5.24 -6.30 2.19
N PRO A 40 -4.99 -6.34 3.52
CA PRO A 40 -5.95 -6.88 4.46
C PRO A 40 -7.23 -6.02 4.55
N ALA A 41 -7.12 -4.69 4.43
CA ALA A 41 -8.29 -3.81 4.40
C ALA A 41 -9.24 -4.14 3.23
N HIS A 42 -8.68 -4.34 2.04
CA HIS A 42 -9.38 -4.74 0.82
C HIS A 42 -9.99 -6.13 0.96
N TRP A 43 -9.26 -7.07 1.56
CA TRP A 43 -9.78 -8.40 1.84
C TRP A 43 -11.00 -8.32 2.78
N CYS A 44 -10.91 -7.61 3.90
CA CYS A 44 -12.05 -7.40 4.80
C CYS A 44 -13.24 -6.76 4.07
N TRP A 45 -12.99 -5.75 3.24
CA TRP A 45 -14.03 -5.05 2.50
C TRP A 45 -14.75 -5.94 1.49
N THR A 46 -14.01 -6.74 0.72
CA THR A 46 -14.57 -7.65 -0.29
C THR A 46 -15.29 -8.85 0.31
N HIS A 47 -14.99 -9.21 1.57
CA HIS A 47 -15.62 -10.33 2.29
C HIS A 47 -16.75 -9.89 3.24
N GLY A 48 -17.27 -8.68 3.08
CA GLY A 48 -18.43 -8.19 3.84
C GLY A 48 -18.10 -7.55 5.20
N PHE A 49 -16.85 -7.63 5.68
CA PHE A 49 -16.37 -6.96 6.89
C PHE A 49 -16.06 -5.47 6.62
N LYS A 50 -17.07 -4.72 6.16
CA LYS A 50 -16.92 -3.34 5.67
C LYS A 50 -16.33 -2.39 6.70
N TRP A 51 -16.83 -2.46 7.94
CA TRP A 51 -16.32 -1.62 9.04
C TRP A 51 -14.85 -1.91 9.33
N LEU A 52 -14.46 -3.20 9.40
CA LEU A 52 -13.07 -3.57 9.66
C LEU A 52 -12.14 -3.13 8.53
N GLY A 53 -12.55 -3.30 7.27
CA GLY A 53 -11.79 -2.80 6.12
C GLY A 53 -11.60 -1.28 6.17
N ARG A 54 -12.65 -0.54 6.55
CA ARG A 54 -12.58 0.92 6.75
C ARG A 54 -11.65 1.30 7.89
N PHE A 55 -11.74 0.60 9.02
CA PHE A 55 -10.92 0.85 10.20
C PHE A 55 -9.42 0.64 9.88
N ILE A 56 -9.06 -0.47 9.23
CA ILE A 56 -7.68 -0.73 8.81
C ILE A 56 -7.18 0.36 7.86
N SER A 57 -8.01 0.79 6.90
CA SER A 57 -7.68 1.88 5.97
C SER A 57 -7.41 3.21 6.71
N HIS A 58 -8.18 3.54 7.76
CA HIS A 58 -7.90 4.71 8.59
C HIS A 58 -6.63 4.57 9.43
N CYS A 59 -6.34 3.38 9.98
CA CYS A 59 -5.05 3.13 10.64
C CYS A 59 -3.88 3.30 9.68
N ALA A 60 -4.00 2.80 8.45
CA ALA A 60 -2.99 2.99 7.40
C ALA A 60 -2.78 4.47 7.08
N ARG A 61 -3.85 5.24 6.90
CA ARG A 61 -3.78 6.69 6.71
C ARG A 61 -3.08 7.40 7.87
N TRP A 62 -3.40 7.02 9.10
CA TRP A 62 -2.78 7.64 10.27
C TRP A 62 -1.27 7.39 10.35
N LEU A 63 -0.83 6.16 10.03
CA LEU A 63 0.58 5.77 10.08
C LEU A 63 1.40 6.32 8.91
N THR A 64 0.81 6.44 7.73
CA THR A 64 1.54 6.70 6.47
C THR A 64 1.25 8.06 5.84
N GLY A 65 0.14 8.70 6.22
CA GLY A 65 -0.37 9.90 5.54
C GLY A 65 -1.04 9.61 4.18
N ILE A 66 -1.19 8.34 3.80
CA ILE A 66 -1.74 7.89 2.52
C ILE A 66 -3.12 7.29 2.75
N GLU A 67 -4.14 7.84 2.11
CA GLU A 67 -5.50 7.30 2.18
C GLU A 67 -5.78 6.42 0.98
N ILE A 68 -5.91 5.11 1.21
CA ILE A 68 -6.35 4.16 0.18
C ILE A 68 -7.65 3.55 0.64
N HIS A 69 -8.75 3.87 -0.06
CA HIS A 69 -10.04 3.29 0.21
C HIS A 69 -9.97 1.76 0.08
N PRO A 70 -10.53 0.98 1.01
CA PRO A 70 -10.41 -0.48 0.96
C PRO A 70 -11.12 -1.10 -0.25
N GLY A 71 -12.11 -0.42 -0.83
CA GLY A 71 -12.74 -0.80 -2.10
C GLY A 71 -11.88 -0.61 -3.36
N ALA A 72 -10.81 0.20 -3.30
CA ALA A 72 -9.94 0.44 -4.44
C ALA A 72 -9.26 -0.86 -4.88
N LYS A 73 -9.01 -1.00 -6.19
CA LYS A 73 -8.21 -2.11 -6.75
C LYS A 73 -6.81 -1.60 -7.02
N VAL A 74 -5.81 -2.26 -6.43
CA VAL A 74 -4.39 -1.91 -6.58
C VAL A 74 -3.65 -3.11 -7.19
N GLY A 75 -2.97 -2.90 -8.31
CA GLY A 75 -2.16 -3.90 -8.99
C GLY A 75 -0.90 -4.32 -8.22
N GLU A 76 -0.05 -5.09 -8.87
CA GLU A 76 1.25 -5.52 -8.37
C GLU A 76 2.34 -4.45 -8.56
N ARG A 77 3.37 -4.44 -7.69
CA ARG A 77 4.57 -3.57 -7.84
C ARG A 77 4.25 -2.08 -7.98
N VAL A 78 3.11 -1.64 -7.45
CA VAL A 78 2.75 -0.23 -7.34
C VAL A 78 3.70 0.43 -6.34
N PHE A 79 4.20 1.62 -6.68
CA PHE A 79 5.11 2.38 -5.82
C PHE A 79 4.55 3.79 -5.61
N PHE A 80 4.31 4.13 -4.34
CA PHE A 80 3.96 5.48 -3.91
C PHE A 80 5.20 6.14 -3.31
N ASP A 81 5.86 7.00 -4.07
CA ASP A 81 7.06 7.71 -3.62
C ASP A 81 6.71 8.99 -2.86
N HIS A 82 7.33 9.20 -1.69
CA HIS A 82 7.03 10.22 -0.67
C HIS A 82 5.57 10.23 -0.14
N ALA A 83 4.60 10.35 -1.04
CA ALA A 83 3.19 9.99 -0.96
C ALA A 83 2.30 10.59 0.14
N MET A 84 2.85 11.40 1.04
CA MET A 84 2.07 12.16 2.02
C MET A 84 0.93 12.93 1.33
N GLY A 85 -0.31 12.71 1.77
CA GLY A 85 -1.49 13.40 1.25
C GLY A 85 -2.13 12.75 0.01
N VAL A 86 -1.60 11.63 -0.49
CA VAL A 86 -2.25 10.86 -1.57
C VAL A 86 -3.59 10.30 -1.08
N VAL A 87 -4.62 10.43 -1.92
CA VAL A 87 -5.97 9.89 -1.67
C VAL A 87 -6.43 9.08 -2.88
N VAL A 88 -6.75 7.80 -2.65
CA VAL A 88 -7.26 6.86 -3.65
C VAL A 88 -8.70 6.48 -3.30
N GLY A 89 -9.64 6.85 -4.17
CA GLY A 89 -11.08 6.67 -3.96
C GLY A 89 -11.59 5.24 -4.09
N GLU A 90 -12.84 5.01 -3.68
CA GLU A 90 -13.45 3.67 -3.61
C GLU A 90 -13.42 2.89 -4.92
N THR A 91 -13.75 3.56 -6.02
CA THR A 91 -13.92 2.95 -7.34
C THR A 91 -12.64 3.00 -8.18
N ALA A 92 -11.53 3.45 -7.60
CA ALA A 92 -10.26 3.58 -8.31
C ALA A 92 -9.68 2.20 -8.65
N GLU A 93 -9.09 2.12 -9.85
CA GLU A 93 -8.34 0.97 -10.31
C GLU A 93 -6.93 1.43 -10.71
N ILE A 94 -5.92 0.93 -10.01
CA ILE A 94 -4.50 1.18 -10.28
C ILE A 94 -3.93 -0.11 -10.87
N GLY A 95 -3.37 -0.03 -12.08
CA GLY A 95 -2.77 -1.17 -12.78
C GLY A 95 -1.43 -1.61 -12.18
N ASP A 96 -0.80 -2.59 -12.81
CA ASP A 96 0.50 -3.10 -12.41
C ASP A 96 1.63 -2.12 -12.72
N GLY A 97 2.66 -2.15 -11.87
CA GLY A 97 3.93 -1.42 -12.02
C GLY A 97 5.02 -2.26 -12.65
#